data_AF-A0A2H0BFC8-F1
#
_entry.id   AF-A0A2H0BFC8-F1
#
_cell.length_a   1.000
_cell.length_b   1.000
_cell.length_c   1.000
_cell.angle_alpha   90.00
_cell.angle_beta   90.00
_cell.angle_gamma   90.00
#
_symmetry.space_group_name_H-M   'P 1'
#
loop_
_entity.id
_entity.type
_entity.pdbx_description
1 polymer ?
#
loop_
_entity_poly.entity_id
_entity_poly.type
_entity_poly.pdbx_seq_one_letter_code
_entity_poly.pdbx_strand_id
1 'polypeptide(L)'
;MQIIQDIMTSYLGIEIVAHLVRTVIQIAIAIVLQRSANFFVHRVLDNVQNRKHIHGHSFNNARFDTLQQVLHNIISVVIWGIVFVMVLAEWGMNITPIITGAGVLGLAIGFGSQTLVKDMVSGFFILLENQFNIGDKIEISGTRGFVVDINLRTTILKGSDESVHIIPNSQITRVSKNLPEVQPDTDA
;
A
#
# COMPACT_ATOMS: atom_id res chain seq x y z
N MET A 1 14.77 45.33 40.77
CA MET A 1 14.80 45.20 39.29
C MET A 1 15.55 43.93 38.86
N GLN A 2 16.73 43.63 39.43
CA GLN A 2 17.48 42.37 39.17
C GLN A 2 16.70 41.08 39.48
N ILE A 3 15.99 41.00 40.62
CA ILE A 3 15.22 39.79 40.99
C ILE A 3 14.17 39.42 39.92
N ILE A 4 13.52 40.40 39.30
CA ILE A 4 12.52 40.16 38.25
C ILE A 4 13.19 39.67 36.95
N GLN A 5 14.39 40.18 36.63
CA GLN A 5 15.17 39.72 35.49
C GLN A 5 15.67 38.29 35.69
N ASP A 6 16.20 37.95 36.87
CA ASP A 6 16.67 36.60 37.20
C ASP A 6 15.53 35.58 37.14
N ILE A 7 14.37 35.93 37.73
CA ILE A 7 13.17 35.10 37.65
C ILE A 7 12.73 34.90 36.19
N MET A 8 12.67 35.97 35.39
CA MET A 8 12.27 35.90 33.99
C MET A 8 13.24 35.05 33.15
N THR A 9 14.56 35.16 33.37
CA THR A 9 15.55 34.31 32.69
C THR A 9 15.46 32.84 33.09
N SER A 10 15.11 32.54 34.35
CA SER A 10 14.91 31.17 34.84
C SER A 10 13.69 30.50 34.18
N TYR A 11 12.56 31.21 34.09
CA TYR A 11 11.36 30.72 33.40
C TYR A 11 11.61 30.47 31.90
N LEU A 12 12.30 31.41 31.23
CA LEU A 12 12.63 31.29 29.80
C LEU A 12 13.57 30.10 29.54
N GLY A 13 14.51 29.81 30.45
CA GLY A 13 15.39 28.66 30.35
C GLY A 13 14.65 27.32 30.45
N ILE A 14 13.67 27.20 31.34
CA ILE A 14 12.89 25.96 31.54
C ILE A 14 12.02 25.65 30.32
N GLU A 15 11.34 26.65 29.76
CA GLU A 15 10.52 26.48 28.54
C GLU A 15 11.36 26.03 27.35
N ILE A 16 12.51 26.65 27.12
CA ILE A 16 13.43 26.27 26.03
C ILE A 16 13.91 24.83 26.22
N VAL A 17 14.31 24.45 27.43
CA VAL A 17 14.72 23.07 27.73
C VAL A 17 13.58 22.09 27.50
N ALA A 18 12.34 22.44 27.88
CA ALA A 18 11.17 21.60 27.64
C ALA A 18 10.89 21.39 26.15
N HIS A 19 10.96 22.44 25.33
CA HIS A 19 10.83 22.33 23.87
C HIS A 19 11.93 21.47 23.25
N LEU A 20 13.18 21.65 23.67
CA LEU A 20 14.30 20.83 23.20
C LEU A 20 14.12 19.35 23.54
N VAL A 21 13.69 19.03 24.77
CA VAL A 21 13.42 17.65 25.19
C VAL A 21 12.32 17.02 24.34
N ARG A 22 11.22 17.74 24.09
CA ARG A 22 10.12 17.23 23.25
C ARG A 22 10.57 17.00 21.81
N THR A 23 11.30 17.95 21.22
CA THR A 23 11.87 17.79 19.88
C THR A 23 12.79 16.57 19.79
N VAL A 24 13.65 16.34 20.79
CA VAL A 24 14.51 15.14 20.85
C VAL A 24 13.68 13.86 20.94
N ILE A 25 12.61 13.84 21.74
CA ILE A 25 11.70 12.69 21.85
C ILE A 25 11.01 12.41 20.51
N GLN A 26 10.51 13.44 19.82
CA GLN A 26 9.88 13.28 18.50
C GLN A 26 10.85 12.69 17.47
N ILE A 27 12.10 13.16 17.44
CA ILE A 27 13.15 12.63 16.56
C ILE A 27 13.48 11.17 16.93
N ALA A 28 13.58 10.85 18.22
CA ALA A 28 13.81 9.48 18.66
C ALA A 28 12.68 8.54 18.23
N ILE A 29 11.42 8.96 18.38
CA ILE A 29 10.24 8.23 17.90
C ILE A 29 10.31 8.05 16.38
N ALA A 30 10.66 9.09 15.63
CA ALA A 30 10.82 9.03 14.17
C ALA A 30 11.82 7.95 13.75
N ILE A 31 12.98 7.92 14.41
CA ILE A 31 14.04 6.93 14.15
C ILE A 31 13.54 5.52 14.48
N VAL A 32 12.83 5.34 15.60
CA VAL A 32 12.25 4.03 15.99
C VAL A 32 11.20 3.58 14.98
N LEU A 33 10.32 4.46 14.53
CA LEU A 33 9.31 4.18 13.50
C LEU A 33 9.96 3.82 12.17
N GLN A 34 10.96 4.59 11.74
CA GLN A 34 11.71 4.31 10.51
C GLN A 34 12.38 2.93 10.57
N ARG A 35 13.01 2.61 11.71
CA ARG A 35 13.71 1.34 11.88
C ARG A 35 12.74 0.15 11.94
N SER A 36 11.60 0.34 12.60
CA SER A 36 10.50 -0.63 12.63
C SER A 36 9.91 -0.85 11.23
N ALA A 37 9.70 0.22 10.47
CA ALA A 37 9.20 0.15 9.10
C ALA A 37 10.19 -0.58 8.18
N ASN A 38 11.49 -0.28 8.29
CA ASN A 38 12.52 -0.99 7.54
C ASN A 38 12.52 -2.48 7.88
N PHE A 39 12.43 -2.83 9.17
CA PHE A 39 12.34 -4.21 9.61
C PHE A 39 11.13 -4.93 9.01
N PHE A 40 9.96 -4.29 9.00
CA PHE A 40 8.75 -4.87 8.42
C PHE A 40 8.86 -5.07 6.91
N VAL A 41 9.39 -4.08 6.18
CA VAL A 41 9.61 -4.17 4.73
C VAL A 41 10.51 -5.35 4.38
N HIS A 42 11.66 -5.49 5.05
CA HIS A 42 12.55 -6.63 4.80
C HIS A 42 11.86 -7.96 5.16
N ARG A 43 11.11 -8.01 6.26
CA ARG A 43 10.41 -9.25 6.66
C ARG A 43 9.33 -9.70 5.67
N VAL A 44 8.60 -8.78 5.05
CA VAL A 44 7.59 -9.12 4.02
C VAL A 44 8.28 -9.54 2.71
N LEU A 45 9.35 -8.85 2.34
CA LEU A 45 10.07 -9.06 1.08
C LEU A 45 10.92 -10.35 1.09
N ASP A 46 11.57 -10.68 2.21
CA ASP A 46 12.39 -11.89 2.35
C ASP A 46 11.54 -13.18 2.33
N ASN A 47 10.28 -13.11 2.80
CA ASN A 47 9.33 -14.22 2.72
C ASN A 47 8.92 -14.56 1.27
N VAL A 48 9.04 -13.60 0.34
CA VAL A 48 8.78 -13.80 -1.10
C VAL A 48 10.02 -14.31 -1.82
N GLN A 49 11.23 -14.01 -1.34
CA GLN A 49 12.48 -14.55 -1.87
C GLN A 49 12.71 -16.03 -1.50
N ASN A 50 12.36 -16.46 -0.27
CA ASN A 50 12.61 -17.84 0.18
C ASN A 50 11.74 -18.93 -0.48
N ARG A 51 10.72 -18.57 -1.29
CA ARG A 51 9.98 -19.55 -2.12
C ARG A 51 10.58 -19.79 -3.51
N LYS A 52 11.70 -19.14 -3.87
CA LYS A 52 12.19 -19.07 -5.26
C LYS A 52 13.34 -20.01 -5.64
N HIS A 53 13.77 -20.92 -4.76
CA HIS A 53 14.84 -21.88 -5.10
C HIS A 53 14.39 -23.15 -5.84
N ILE A 54 13.10 -23.30 -6.21
CA ILE A 54 12.60 -24.57 -6.78
C ILE A 54 12.35 -24.53 -8.30
N HIS A 55 12.22 -23.38 -8.99
CA HIS A 55 12.07 -23.36 -10.45
C HIS A 55 12.86 -22.20 -11.09
N GLY A 56 13.81 -22.54 -11.98
CA GLY A 56 14.83 -21.67 -12.54
C GLY A 56 14.36 -20.61 -13.53
N HIS A 57 13.60 -19.62 -13.08
CA HIS A 57 13.47 -18.34 -13.78
C HIS A 57 14.01 -17.25 -12.86
N SER A 58 15.13 -16.64 -13.26
CA SER A 58 15.72 -15.47 -12.60
C SER A 58 14.70 -14.32 -12.67
N PHE A 59 13.81 -14.26 -11.68
CA PHE A 59 13.00 -13.08 -11.47
C PHE A 59 13.95 -11.92 -11.20
N ASN A 60 13.86 -10.91 -12.04
CA ASN A 60 14.78 -9.78 -12.16
C ASN A 60 14.98 -9.06 -10.81
N ASN A 61 16.02 -9.43 -10.04
CA ASN A 61 16.33 -8.88 -8.71
C ASN A 61 16.31 -7.34 -8.71
N ALA A 62 16.77 -6.73 -9.80
CA ALA A 62 16.77 -5.28 -9.99
C ALA A 62 15.39 -4.62 -9.86
N ARG A 63 14.30 -5.26 -10.32
CA ARG A 63 12.93 -4.71 -10.18
C ARG A 63 12.47 -4.73 -8.73
N PHE A 64 12.84 -5.77 -8.00
CA PHE A 64 12.50 -5.93 -6.61
C PHE A 64 13.25 -4.93 -5.73
N ASP A 65 14.55 -4.77 -5.97
CA ASP A 65 15.40 -3.80 -5.28
C ASP A 65 14.89 -2.37 -5.50
N THR A 66 14.48 -2.05 -6.73
CA THR A 66 13.88 -0.75 -7.05
C THR A 66 12.57 -0.52 -6.30
N LEU A 67 11.68 -1.53 -6.24
CA LEU A 67 10.41 -1.42 -5.51
C LEU A 67 10.65 -1.23 -4.00
N GLN A 68 11.58 -1.98 -3.43
CA GLN A 68 11.98 -1.85 -2.03
C GLN A 68 12.50 -0.44 -1.74
N GLN A 69 13.36 0.08 -2.61
CA GLN A 69 13.91 1.43 -2.47
C GLN A 69 12.81 2.51 -2.57
N VAL A 70 11.88 2.38 -3.52
CA VAL A 70 10.75 3.32 -3.66
C VAL A 70 9.87 3.32 -2.41
N LEU A 71 9.51 2.14 -1.89
CA LEU A 71 8.69 2.02 -0.67
C LEU A 71 9.41 2.62 0.55
N HIS A 72 10.71 2.33 0.69
CA HIS A 72 11.52 2.87 1.79
C HIS A 72 11.58 4.40 1.75
N ASN A 73 11.80 4.96 0.56
CA ASN A 73 11.84 6.41 0.35
C ASN A 73 10.49 7.07 0.67
N ILE A 74 9.37 6.50 0.22
CA ILE A 74 8.03 7.03 0.50
C ILE A 74 7.77 7.05 2.00
N ILE A 75 8.01 5.93 2.70
CA ILE A 75 7.83 5.84 4.14
C ILE A 75 8.70 6.88 4.86
N SER A 76 9.95 7.03 4.43
CA SER A 76 10.87 7.97 5.06
C SER A 76 10.44 9.43 4.90
N VAL A 77 10.01 9.81 3.69
CA VAL A 77 9.50 11.15 3.41
C VAL A 77 8.26 11.44 4.27
N VAL A 78 7.34 10.47 4.42
CA VAL A 78 6.14 10.65 5.24
C VAL A 78 6.49 10.80 6.73
N ILE A 79 7.32 9.93 7.29
CA ILE A 79 7.71 9.97 8.72
C ILE A 79 8.41 11.29 9.04
N TRP A 80 9.44 11.64 8.26
CA TRP A 80 10.20 12.87 8.50
C TRP A 80 9.38 14.12 8.22
N GLY A 81 8.47 14.09 7.23
CA GLY A 81 7.54 15.18 6.97
C GLY A 81 6.61 15.46 8.15
N ILE A 82 6.04 14.40 8.77
CA ILE A 82 5.18 14.54 9.95
C ILE A 82 5.97 15.13 11.11
N VAL A 83 7.16 14.59 11.40
CA VAL A 83 8.00 15.04 12.51
C VAL A 83 8.44 16.49 12.30
N PHE A 84 8.80 16.86 11.08
CA PHE A 84 9.14 18.24 10.73
C PHE A 84 7.99 19.21 11.03
N VAL A 85 6.75 18.87 10.65
CA VAL A 85 5.58 19.70 10.96
C VAL A 85 5.31 19.77 12.47
N MET A 86 5.47 18.65 13.20
CA MET A 86 5.30 18.63 14.65
C MET A 86 6.32 19.52 15.37
N VAL A 87 7.59 19.51 14.94
CA VAL A 87 8.63 20.38 15.49
C VAL A 87 8.29 21.85 15.21
N LEU A 88 7.87 22.20 13.99
CA LEU A 88 7.45 23.58 13.68
C LEU A 88 6.32 24.06 14.59
N ALA A 89 5.34 23.19 14.85
CA ALA A 89 4.21 23.49 15.73
C ALA A 89 4.65 23.82 17.16
N GLU A 90 5.60 23.05 17.71
CA GLU A 90 6.13 23.28 19.06
C GLU A 90 6.86 24.61 19.20
N TRP A 91 7.45 25.10 18.10
CA TRP A 91 8.18 26.37 18.06
C TRP A 91 7.27 27.57 17.77
N GLY A 92 5.95 27.36 17.82
CA GLY A 92 4.95 28.42 17.64
C GLY A 92 4.69 28.82 16.19
N MET A 93 5.22 28.07 15.22
CA MET A 93 4.95 28.34 13.79
C MET A 93 3.54 27.87 13.43
N ASN A 94 2.84 28.66 12.60
CA ASN A 94 1.53 28.26 12.09
C ASN A 94 1.66 27.13 11.07
N ILE A 95 1.30 25.91 11.47
CA ILE A 95 1.33 24.71 10.63
C ILE A 95 0.07 24.55 9.75
N THR A 96 -0.95 25.37 9.95
CA THR A 96 -2.24 25.26 9.22
C THR A 96 -2.05 25.20 7.71
N PRO A 97 -1.26 26.09 7.07
CA PRO A 97 -1.06 26.03 5.62
C PRO A 97 -0.40 24.73 5.16
N ILE A 98 0.52 24.18 5.95
CA ILE A 98 1.24 22.95 5.61
C ILE A 98 0.29 21.76 5.71
N ILE A 99 -0.49 21.66 6.78
CA ILE A 99 -1.48 20.59 6.95
C ILE A 99 -2.56 20.68 5.87
N THR A 100 -3.04 21.89 5.56
CA THR A 100 -4.01 22.10 4.48
C THR A 100 -3.44 21.66 3.13
N GLY A 101 -2.21 22.05 2.80
CA GLY A 101 -1.54 21.63 1.57
C GLY A 101 -1.31 20.11 1.50
N ALA A 102 -0.84 19.51 2.59
CA ALA A 102 -0.66 18.08 2.72
C ALA A 102 -1.99 17.31 2.58
N GLY A 103 -3.09 17.87 3.10
CA GLY A 103 -4.44 17.31 2.95
C GLY A 103 -4.88 17.28 1.48
N VAL A 104 -4.74 18.39 0.75
CA VAL A 104 -5.07 18.45 -0.69
C VAL A 104 -4.19 17.49 -1.51
N LEU A 105 -2.89 17.44 -1.22
CA LEU A 105 -1.98 16.50 -1.87
C LEU A 105 -2.38 15.04 -1.56
N GLY A 106 -2.76 14.75 -0.31
CA GLY A 106 -3.25 13.46 0.11
C GLY A 106 -4.53 13.05 -0.63
N LEU A 107 -5.46 13.98 -0.86
CA LEU A 107 -6.64 13.73 -1.68
C LEU A 107 -6.28 13.42 -3.13
N ALA A 108 -5.35 14.17 -3.74
CA ALA A 108 -4.90 13.91 -5.10
C ALA A 108 -4.28 12.51 -5.24
N ILE A 109 -3.41 12.11 -4.30
CA ILE A 109 -2.83 10.77 -4.25
C ILE A 109 -3.92 9.71 -4.05
N GLY A 110 -4.86 9.97 -3.14
CA GLY A 110 -6.01 9.10 -2.86
C GLY A 110 -6.82 8.80 -4.12
N PHE A 111 -7.20 9.84 -4.87
CA PHE A 111 -7.91 9.68 -6.14
C PHE A 111 -7.07 8.97 -7.20
N GLY A 112 -5.76 9.27 -7.29
CA GLY A 112 -4.86 8.56 -8.19
C GLY A 112 -4.72 7.06 -7.88
N SER A 113 -4.87 6.68 -6.61
CA SER A 113 -4.75 5.29 -6.14
C SER A 113 -6.07 4.52 -6.13
N GLN A 114 -7.21 5.18 -6.36
CA GLN A 114 -8.54 4.59 -6.17
C GLN A 114 -8.75 3.30 -6.96
N THR A 115 -8.33 3.25 -8.22
CA THR A 115 -8.47 2.06 -9.07
C THR A 115 -7.65 0.89 -8.55
N LEU A 116 -6.44 1.14 -8.01
CA LEU A 116 -5.61 0.09 -7.43
C LEU A 116 -6.29 -0.53 -6.20
N VAL A 117 -6.83 0.31 -5.32
CA VAL A 117 -7.56 -0.17 -4.14
C VAL A 117 -8.78 -0.99 -4.57
N LYS A 118 -9.54 -0.49 -5.56
CA LYS A 118 -10.69 -1.21 -6.11
C LYS A 118 -10.28 -2.57 -6.69
N ASP A 119 -9.17 -2.64 -7.43
CA ASP A 119 -8.65 -3.91 -7.97
C ASP A 119 -8.37 -4.91 -6.85
N MET A 120 -7.69 -4.47 -5.79
CA MET A 120 -7.31 -5.36 -4.67
C MET A 120 -8.54 -5.87 -3.90
N VAL A 121 -9.52 -5.00 -3.65
CA VAL A 121 -10.77 -5.39 -2.96
C VAL A 121 -11.58 -6.34 -3.83
N SER A 122 -11.75 -6.04 -5.13
CA SER A 122 -12.45 -6.93 -6.05
C SER A 122 -11.76 -8.29 -6.17
N GLY A 123 -10.43 -8.32 -6.29
CA GLY A 123 -9.67 -9.56 -6.33
C GLY A 123 -9.76 -10.37 -5.04
N PHE A 124 -9.77 -9.71 -3.88
CA PHE A 124 -9.98 -10.37 -2.60
C PHE A 124 -11.33 -11.10 -2.55
N PHE A 125 -12.42 -10.46 -2.99
CA PHE A 125 -13.73 -11.10 -3.03
C PHE A 125 -13.83 -12.22 -4.07
N ILE A 126 -13.21 -12.08 -5.25
CA ILE A 126 -13.13 -13.16 -6.24
C ILE A 126 -12.51 -14.43 -5.62
N LEU A 127 -11.42 -14.27 -4.87
CA LEU A 127 -10.72 -15.38 -4.20
C LEU A 127 -11.50 -15.91 -3.00
N LEU A 128 -12.06 -15.04 -2.17
CA LEU A 128 -12.78 -15.41 -0.95
C LEU A 128 -14.09 -16.16 -1.26
N GLU A 129 -14.83 -15.70 -2.26
CA GLU A 129 -16.12 -16.28 -2.65
C GLU A 129 -15.98 -17.40 -3.69
N ASN A 130 -14.76 -17.66 -4.15
CA ASN A 130 -14.45 -18.66 -5.15
C ASN A 130 -15.33 -18.53 -6.42
N GLN A 131 -15.49 -17.30 -6.93
CA GLN A 131 -16.43 -17.01 -8.02
C GLN A 131 -16.09 -17.78 -9.31
N PHE A 132 -14.80 -18.04 -9.53
CA PHE A 132 -14.27 -18.91 -10.58
C PHE A 132 -12.85 -19.35 -10.20
N ASN A 133 -12.40 -20.46 -10.76
CA ASN A 133 -11.11 -21.07 -10.49
C ASN A 133 -10.19 -21.07 -11.71
N ILE A 134 -8.90 -21.23 -11.48
CA ILE A 134 -7.93 -21.53 -12.55
C ILE A 134 -8.41 -22.80 -13.28
N GLY A 135 -8.45 -22.73 -14.61
CA GLY A 135 -8.96 -23.77 -15.49
C GLY A 135 -10.43 -23.61 -15.89
N ASP A 136 -11.21 -22.75 -15.21
CA ASP A 136 -12.58 -22.48 -15.62
C ASP A 136 -12.63 -21.74 -16.96
N LYS A 137 -13.58 -22.14 -17.83
CA LYS A 137 -13.92 -21.40 -19.04
C LYS A 137 -14.99 -20.37 -18.69
N ILE A 138 -14.62 -19.10 -18.75
CA ILE A 138 -15.50 -17.99 -18.37
C ILE A 138 -15.55 -16.91 -19.43
N GLU A 139 -16.57 -16.06 -19.32
CA GLU A 139 -16.71 -14.82 -20.06
C GLU A 139 -16.72 -13.63 -19.11
N ILE A 140 -15.84 -12.66 -19.37
CA ILE A 140 -15.74 -11.39 -18.65
C ILE A 140 -15.83 -10.26 -19.67
N SER A 141 -16.86 -9.41 -19.56
CA SER A 141 -17.00 -8.20 -20.38
C SER A 141 -16.82 -8.43 -21.90
N GLY A 142 -17.37 -9.53 -22.42
CA GLY A 142 -17.28 -9.91 -23.84
C GLY A 142 -15.99 -10.66 -24.24
N THR A 143 -15.05 -10.84 -23.31
CA THR A 143 -13.83 -11.63 -23.50
C THR A 143 -14.05 -13.04 -22.96
N ARG A 144 -13.93 -14.05 -23.83
CA ARG A 144 -14.07 -15.47 -23.46
C ARG A 144 -12.72 -16.16 -23.45
N GLY A 145 -12.46 -16.95 -22.42
CA GLY A 145 -11.22 -17.71 -22.32
C GLY A 145 -11.18 -18.65 -21.12
N PHE A 146 -10.08 -19.38 -21.01
CA PHE A 146 -9.76 -20.17 -19.83
C PHE A 146 -8.99 -19.31 -18.83
N VAL A 147 -9.35 -19.39 -17.55
CA VAL A 147 -8.59 -18.72 -16.48
C VAL A 147 -7.25 -19.42 -16.31
N VAL A 148 -6.16 -18.68 -16.51
CA VAL A 148 -4.80 -19.21 -16.38
C VAL A 148 -4.18 -18.82 -15.04
N ASP A 149 -4.48 -17.62 -14.56
CA ASP A 149 -3.93 -17.11 -13.30
C ASP A 149 -4.88 -16.11 -12.64
N ILE A 150 -4.88 -16.08 -11.32
CA ILE A 150 -5.68 -15.16 -10.51
C ILE A 150 -4.77 -14.56 -9.44
N ASN A 151 -4.51 -13.26 -9.57
CA ASN A 151 -3.79 -12.47 -8.58
C ASN A 151 -4.75 -11.51 -7.87
N LEU A 152 -4.31 -10.92 -6.76
CA LEU A 152 -5.11 -9.96 -6.01
C LEU A 152 -5.52 -8.74 -6.87
N ARG A 153 -4.70 -8.33 -7.84
CA ARG A 153 -4.98 -7.17 -8.71
C ARG A 153 -5.60 -7.54 -10.07
N THR A 154 -5.23 -8.69 -10.63
CA THR A 154 -5.56 -9.03 -12.01
C THR A 154 -5.92 -10.50 -12.17
N THR A 155 -6.84 -10.77 -13.10
CA THR A 155 -7.16 -12.10 -13.60
C THR A 155 -6.65 -12.24 -15.04
N ILE A 156 -6.06 -13.38 -15.36
CA ILE A 156 -5.50 -13.65 -16.70
C ILE A 156 -6.33 -14.71 -17.39
N LEU A 157 -6.86 -14.37 -18.58
CA LEU A 157 -7.57 -15.31 -19.46
C LEU A 157 -6.73 -15.65 -20.68
N LYS A 158 -6.74 -16.91 -21.09
CA LYS A 158 -6.23 -17.35 -22.40
C LYS A 158 -7.39 -17.58 -23.36
N GLY A 159 -7.43 -16.80 -24.44
CA GLY A 159 -8.40 -16.91 -25.51
C GLY A 159 -8.18 -18.16 -26.37
N SER A 160 -9.18 -18.51 -27.18
CA SER A 160 -9.09 -19.64 -28.12
C SER A 160 -8.14 -19.38 -29.29
N ASP A 161 -7.81 -18.12 -29.54
CA ASP A 161 -6.90 -17.61 -30.57
C ASP A 161 -5.45 -17.45 -30.05
N GLU A 162 -5.12 -18.15 -28.96
CA GLU A 162 -3.85 -18.04 -28.24
C GLU A 162 -3.53 -16.66 -27.66
N SER A 163 -4.48 -15.71 -27.68
CA SER A 163 -4.32 -14.42 -27.03
C SER A 163 -4.34 -14.54 -25.50
N VAL A 164 -3.66 -13.62 -24.81
CA VAL A 164 -3.64 -13.51 -23.36
C VAL A 164 -4.24 -12.18 -22.95
N HIS A 165 -5.33 -12.22 -22.19
CA HIS A 165 -6.03 -11.04 -21.69
C HIS A 165 -5.72 -10.86 -20.20
N ILE A 166 -5.08 -9.73 -19.87
CA ILE A 166 -4.79 -9.33 -18.49
C ILE A 166 -5.85 -8.32 -18.06
N ILE A 167 -6.74 -8.73 -17.17
CA ILE A 167 -7.92 -7.95 -16.78
C ILE A 167 -7.75 -7.48 -15.33
N PRO A 168 -7.78 -6.18 -15.06
CA PRO A 168 -7.84 -5.66 -13.69
C PRO A 168 -9.11 -6.13 -13.00
N ASN A 169 -8.99 -6.60 -11.77
CA ASN A 169 -10.12 -7.20 -11.05
C ASN A 169 -11.25 -6.19 -10.82
N SER A 170 -10.97 -4.88 -10.75
CA SER A 170 -12.01 -3.84 -10.65
C SER A 170 -12.90 -3.70 -11.88
N GLN A 171 -12.51 -4.28 -13.02
CA GLN A 171 -13.28 -4.30 -14.27
C GLN A 171 -14.17 -5.54 -14.41
N ILE A 172 -14.02 -6.53 -13.51
CA ILE A 172 -14.81 -7.76 -13.51
C ILE A 172 -16.12 -7.47 -12.77
N THR A 173 -17.09 -6.89 -13.48
CA THR A 173 -18.42 -6.56 -12.91
C THR A 173 -19.40 -7.71 -13.02
N ARG A 174 -19.22 -8.60 -14.00
CA ARG A 174 -20.02 -9.80 -14.21
C ARG A 174 -19.15 -10.91 -14.81
N VAL A 175 -19.34 -12.13 -14.32
CA VAL A 175 -18.74 -13.34 -14.87
C VAL A 175 -19.86 -14.26 -15.33
N SER A 176 -19.70 -14.85 -16.51
CA SER A 176 -20.59 -15.90 -16.99
C SER A 176 -19.79 -17.21 -17.14
N LYS A 177 -20.29 -18.27 -16.51
CA LYS A 177 -19.73 -19.63 -16.57
C LYS A 177 -20.77 -20.54 -17.22
N ASN A 178 -20.37 -21.28 -18.24
CA ASN A 178 -21.24 -22.31 -18.81
C ASN A 178 -21.15 -23.55 -17.93
N LEU A 179 -22.26 -23.93 -17.31
CA LEU A 179 -22.37 -25.18 -16.57
C LEU A 179 -22.41 -26.35 -17.58
N PRO A 180 -21.84 -27.51 -17.23
CA PRO A 180 -22.11 -28.73 -17.99
C PRO A 180 -23.63 -28.98 -18.01
N GLU A 181 -24.14 -29.41 -19.15
CA GLU A 181 -25.56 -29.67 -19.37
C GLU A 181 -26.06 -30.69 -18.34
N VAL A 182 -26.91 -30.25 -17.41
CA VAL A 182 -27.55 -31.14 -16.43
C VAL A 182 -28.67 -31.86 -17.18
N GLN A 183 -28.40 -33.09 -17.59
CA GLN A 183 -29.40 -33.94 -18.23
C GLN A 183 -30.50 -34.23 -17.18
N PRO A 184 -31.76 -33.85 -17.43
CA PRO A 184 -32.84 -34.11 -16.48
C PRO A 184 -32.96 -35.62 -16.31
N ASP A 185 -32.87 -36.07 -15.06
CA ASP A 185 -33.01 -37.46 -14.69
C ASP A 185 -34.38 -37.94 -15.19
N THR A 186 -34.38 -38.71 -16.28
CA THR A 186 -35.60 -39.11 -16.99
C THR A 186 -36.20 -40.38 -16.38
N ASP A 187 -35.72 -40.79 -15.20
CA ASP A 187 -36.05 -42.06 -14.55
C ASP A 187 -36.84 -41.85 -13.24
N ALA A 188 -37.99 -41.16 -13.31
CA ALA A 188 -38.98 -41.10 -12.23
C ALA A 188 -40.40 -41.44 -12.71
#